data_AF-A0AAI8VFB9-F1
#
_entry.id   AF-A0AAI8VFB9-F1
#
_cell.length_a   1.000
_cell.length_b   1.000
_cell.length_c   1.000
_cell.angle_alpha   90.00
_cell.angle_beta   90.00
_cell.angle_gamma   90.00
#
_symmetry.space_group_name_H-M   'P 1'
#
loop_
_entity.id
_entity.type
_entity.pdbx_description
1 polymer ?
#
loop_
_entity_poly.entity_id
_entity_poly.type
_entity_poly.pdbx_seq_one_letter_code
_entity_poly.pdbx_strand_id
1 'polypeptide(L)'
;MSSTTNADAAAAITARRRKYFETDPRRFKFHKHLASGGNGDTYVFCELDDRGVERRKFVAKYSTSGPRSLNQLSNEIRIAQKLYGAMHIAQPIVEDGGMRTLRRGGGGGGAGTGAASSLPPEDRDVLMTEYLAGLTLQQFIDNARKYDVVPNRVLWMIFLCLTRMVIAMAYPPNKPYGAATEDPTVETIPQIRTDTSETGKGTTSAESLTEQLGALSVKGPKDRTGAPAENTTKDNTAAAGSSKSDDIPETEPTTRPAAEPTDKDYQIFHGDMDNLNNFVFGDYDPDEHWLVPILKAIDFGLAVDQIGTRLEGRMLPFVSPGTFTQANIYDIGRAIQRVYNHHDSPDPPAIRFPNLDQDLYQLAARCASRDHTQRPSLAELVRTVEHNVNTKTGPEHFLGKPYAWYEETETLRGYIWDVLLSPAQKGLAP
;
A
#
# COMPACT_ATOMS: atom_id res chain seq x y z
N MET A 1 -0.02 37.72 -26.56
CA MET A 1 1.45 37.60 -26.70
C MET A 1 2.14 36.88 -25.51
N SER A 2 1.41 36.28 -24.55
CA SER A 2 2.00 35.63 -23.35
C SER A 2 2.01 34.07 -23.41
N SER A 3 1.24 33.45 -24.32
CA SER A 3 1.17 31.98 -24.40
C SER A 3 2.34 31.34 -25.16
N THR A 4 2.93 32.03 -26.14
CA THR A 4 3.98 31.49 -27.00
C THR A 4 5.29 31.25 -26.24
N THR A 5 5.62 32.12 -25.27
CA THR A 5 6.87 32.04 -24.51
C THR A 5 6.95 30.85 -23.55
N ASN A 6 5.82 30.39 -23.02
CA ASN A 6 5.78 29.25 -22.09
C ASN A 6 5.90 27.90 -22.80
N ALA A 7 5.32 27.78 -24.00
CA ALA A 7 5.43 26.56 -24.80
C ALA A 7 6.87 26.34 -25.28
N ASP A 8 7.54 27.40 -25.73
CA ASP A 8 8.94 27.34 -26.17
C ASP A 8 9.88 26.98 -25.01
N ALA A 9 9.63 27.50 -23.81
CA ALA A 9 10.40 27.15 -22.61
C ALA A 9 10.22 25.67 -22.22
N ALA A 10 8.99 25.16 -22.23
CA ALA A 10 8.71 23.74 -21.92
C ALA A 10 9.34 22.79 -22.96
N ALA A 11 9.30 23.16 -24.24
CA ALA A 11 9.95 22.42 -25.31
C ALA A 11 11.48 22.40 -25.14
N ALA A 12 12.08 23.53 -24.75
CA ALA A 12 13.52 23.62 -24.48
C ALA A 12 13.96 22.77 -23.27
N ILE A 13 13.16 22.76 -22.19
CA ILE A 13 13.40 21.89 -21.02
C ILE A 13 13.35 20.41 -21.45
N THR A 14 12.31 20.02 -22.18
CA THR A 14 12.15 18.64 -22.67
C THR A 14 13.31 18.24 -23.58
N ALA A 15 13.72 19.10 -24.51
CA ALA A 15 14.85 18.84 -25.40
C ALA A 15 16.17 18.67 -24.63
N ARG A 16 16.39 19.48 -23.58
CA ARG A 16 17.59 19.38 -22.72
C ARG A 16 17.63 18.05 -21.96
N ARG A 17 16.52 17.65 -21.31
CA ARG A 17 16.42 16.37 -20.58
C ARG A 17 16.57 15.16 -21.50
N ARG A 18 15.96 15.22 -22.69
CA ARG A 18 16.15 14.21 -23.74
C ARG A 18 17.62 14.08 -24.12
N LYS A 19 18.27 15.21 -24.47
CA LYS A 19 19.66 15.23 -24.90
C LYS A 19 20.60 14.61 -23.86
N TYR A 20 20.36 14.88 -22.57
CA TYR A 20 21.15 14.29 -21.50
C TYR A 20 21.18 12.75 -21.56
N PHE A 21 20.01 12.12 -21.61
CA PHE A 21 19.92 10.65 -21.67
C PHE A 21 20.41 10.08 -23.00
N GLU A 22 20.16 10.76 -24.13
CA GLU A 22 20.63 10.31 -25.45
C GLU A 22 22.14 10.35 -25.61
N THR A 23 22.84 11.20 -24.84
CA THR A 23 24.31 11.23 -24.80
C THR A 23 24.91 10.22 -23.83
N ASP A 24 24.10 9.46 -23.10
CA ASP A 24 24.60 8.45 -22.18
C ASP A 24 25.23 7.27 -22.94
N PRO A 25 26.39 6.75 -22.50
CA PRO A 25 27.03 5.59 -23.13
C PRO A 25 26.14 4.35 -23.27
N ARG A 26 25.08 4.23 -22.46
CA ARG A 26 24.13 3.10 -22.48
C ARG A 26 23.01 3.25 -23.51
N ARG A 27 23.09 4.27 -24.37
CA ARG A 27 22.20 4.48 -25.53
C ARG A 27 20.73 4.55 -25.11
N PHE A 28 20.41 5.45 -24.20
CA PHE A 28 19.00 5.69 -23.90
C PHE A 28 18.33 6.45 -25.05
N LYS A 29 17.10 6.08 -25.34
CA LYS A 29 16.26 6.74 -26.33
C LYS A 29 15.02 7.27 -25.65
N PHE A 30 14.69 8.52 -25.91
CA PHE A 30 13.41 9.07 -25.48
C PHE A 30 12.26 8.33 -26.14
N HIS A 31 11.30 7.88 -25.34
CA HIS A 31 10.10 7.19 -25.82
C HIS A 31 8.90 8.13 -25.89
N LYS A 32 8.50 8.70 -24.75
CA LYS A 32 7.36 9.62 -24.66
C LYS A 32 7.41 10.46 -23.39
N HIS A 33 6.69 11.58 -23.41
CA HIS A 33 6.31 12.30 -22.22
C HIS A 33 5.04 11.65 -21.63
N LEU A 34 5.03 11.37 -20.33
CA LEU A 34 3.87 10.77 -19.66
C LEU A 34 2.95 11.82 -19.06
N ALA A 35 3.49 12.69 -18.21
CA ALA A 35 2.71 13.63 -17.45
C ALA A 35 3.55 14.80 -16.96
N SER A 36 2.92 15.98 -16.92
CA SER A 36 3.40 17.16 -16.18
C SER A 36 2.45 17.41 -15.03
N GLY A 37 3.00 17.57 -13.82
CA GLY A 37 2.25 17.91 -12.62
C GLY A 37 2.88 19.08 -11.88
N GLY A 38 2.19 19.59 -10.85
CA GLY A 38 2.68 20.71 -10.03
C GLY A 38 4.04 20.44 -9.35
N ASN A 39 4.42 19.17 -9.21
CA ASN A 39 5.64 18.75 -8.53
C ASN A 39 6.75 18.29 -9.49
N GLY A 40 6.45 18.03 -10.77
CA GLY A 40 7.43 17.45 -11.66
C GLY A 40 6.92 17.02 -13.04
N ASP A 41 7.86 16.73 -13.92
CA ASP A 41 7.61 16.16 -15.25
C ASP A 41 8.10 14.71 -15.29
N THR A 42 7.35 13.87 -15.99
CA THR A 42 7.59 12.43 -16.05
C THR A 42 7.75 11.99 -17.49
N TYR A 43 8.85 11.30 -17.79
CA TYR A 43 9.20 10.85 -19.13
C TYR A 43 9.50 9.36 -19.14
N VAL A 44 9.29 8.70 -20.28
CA VAL A 44 9.69 7.32 -20.51
C VAL A 44 10.88 7.31 -21.45
N PHE A 45 11.87 6.50 -21.08
CA PHE A 45 13.04 6.22 -21.87
C PHE A 45 13.16 4.71 -22.11
N CYS A 46 13.82 4.35 -23.20
CA CYS A 46 14.19 2.99 -23.53
C CYS A 46 15.71 2.85 -23.45
N GLU A 47 16.22 1.80 -22.82
CA GLU A 47 17.62 1.39 -22.90
C GLU A 47 17.83 0.47 -24.09
N LEU A 48 18.86 0.74 -24.91
CA LEU A 48 19.16 -0.06 -26.10
C LEU A 48 20.44 -0.89 -25.90
N ASP A 49 20.39 -2.16 -26.28
CA ASP A 49 21.55 -3.06 -26.30
C ASP A 49 22.55 -2.71 -27.42
N ASP A 50 23.63 -3.49 -27.53
CA ASP A 50 24.69 -3.26 -28.52
C ASP A 50 24.26 -3.32 -29.98
N ARG A 51 23.08 -3.87 -30.22
CA ARG A 51 22.47 -4.05 -31.55
C ARG A 51 21.36 -3.02 -31.80
N GLY A 52 21.10 -2.12 -30.85
CA GLY A 52 20.02 -1.14 -30.92
C GLY A 52 18.64 -1.73 -30.59
N VAL A 53 18.58 -2.93 -30.01
CA VAL A 53 17.34 -3.57 -29.56
C VAL A 53 16.96 -3.07 -28.18
N GLU A 54 15.68 -2.84 -27.94
CA GLU A 54 15.17 -2.39 -26.64
C GLU A 54 15.43 -3.46 -25.56
N ARG A 55 16.22 -3.09 -24.56
CA ARG A 55 16.53 -3.93 -23.39
C ARG A 55 15.49 -3.77 -22.28
N ARG A 56 15.11 -2.52 -21.99
CA ARG A 56 14.08 -2.19 -20.98
C ARG A 56 13.52 -0.79 -21.20
N LYS A 57 12.32 -0.54 -20.70
CA LYS A 57 11.76 0.81 -20.51
C LYS A 57 11.87 1.22 -19.05
N PHE A 58 11.98 2.52 -18.82
CA PHE A 58 11.96 3.10 -17.49
C PHE A 58 11.32 4.47 -17.48
N VAL A 59 10.88 4.88 -16.29
CA VAL A 59 10.34 6.20 -16.03
C VAL A 59 11.41 7.07 -15.39
N ALA A 60 11.53 8.33 -15.83
CA ALA A 60 12.36 9.35 -15.22
C ALA A 60 11.51 10.56 -14.83
N LYS A 61 11.46 10.85 -13.53
CA LYS A 61 10.75 11.99 -12.94
C LYS A 61 11.72 13.10 -12.59
N TYR A 62 11.38 14.31 -12.99
CA TYR A 62 12.15 15.54 -12.83
C TYR A 62 11.34 16.59 -12.09
N SER A 63 12.02 17.56 -11.45
CA SER A 63 11.36 18.73 -10.88
C SER A 63 10.99 19.73 -11.98
N THR A 64 9.82 20.36 -11.90
CA THR A 64 9.35 21.39 -12.86
C THR A 64 10.00 22.77 -12.67
N SER A 65 11.00 22.89 -11.78
CA SER A 65 11.70 24.11 -11.32
C SER A 65 11.12 24.71 -10.03
N GLY A 66 12.01 25.12 -9.13
CA GLY A 66 11.69 25.82 -7.88
C GLY A 66 11.97 25.01 -6.60
N PRO A 67 12.21 25.67 -5.45
CA PRO A 67 12.62 24.98 -4.21
C PRO A 67 11.61 23.96 -3.70
N ARG A 68 10.31 24.16 -3.95
CA ARG A 68 9.26 23.25 -3.46
C ARG A 68 9.25 21.92 -4.19
N SER A 69 9.22 21.93 -5.52
CA SER A 69 9.22 20.72 -6.35
C SER A 69 10.53 19.96 -6.23
N LEU A 70 11.67 20.66 -6.11
CA LEU A 70 12.96 20.06 -5.77
C LEU A 70 12.90 19.31 -4.44
N ASN A 71 12.40 19.95 -3.38
CA ASN A 71 12.28 19.32 -2.07
C ASN A 71 11.33 18.10 -2.07
N GLN A 72 10.25 18.14 -2.86
CA GLN A 72 9.34 17.00 -3.01
C GLN A 72 10.01 15.85 -3.76
N LEU A 73 10.73 16.12 -4.85
CA LEU A 73 11.46 15.08 -5.59
C LEU A 73 12.58 14.47 -4.73
N SER A 74 13.36 15.29 -4.01
CA SER A 74 14.38 14.77 -3.10
C SER A 74 13.77 13.92 -1.97
N ASN A 75 12.59 14.30 -1.48
CA ASN A 75 11.86 13.50 -0.50
C ASN A 75 11.35 12.18 -1.09
N GLU A 76 10.78 12.22 -2.29
CA GLU A 76 10.30 11.06 -3.02
C GLU A 76 11.42 10.06 -3.29
N ILE A 77 12.58 10.53 -3.76
CA ILE A 77 13.80 9.73 -3.92
C ILE A 77 14.16 9.03 -2.61
N ARG A 78 14.17 9.76 -1.49
CA ARG A 78 14.53 9.23 -0.17
C ARG A 78 13.53 8.20 0.36
N ILE A 79 12.23 8.40 0.12
CA ILE A 79 11.19 7.45 0.54
C ILE A 79 11.19 6.21 -0.35
N ALA A 80 11.31 6.37 -1.67
CA ALA A 80 11.49 5.25 -2.60
C ALA A 80 12.72 4.43 -2.23
N GLN A 81 13.75 5.05 -1.64
CA GLN A 81 14.89 4.33 -1.07
C GLN A 81 14.56 3.43 0.11
N LYS A 82 13.75 3.89 1.04
CA LYS A 82 13.35 3.06 2.18
C LYS A 82 12.46 1.88 1.74
N LEU A 83 11.67 2.11 0.70
CA LEU A 83 10.71 1.14 0.16
C LEU A 83 11.30 0.23 -0.93
N TYR A 84 12.60 0.32 -1.21
CA TYR A 84 13.24 -0.56 -2.18
C TYR A 84 13.08 -2.03 -1.81
N GLY A 85 12.65 -2.85 -2.78
CA GLY A 85 12.33 -4.26 -2.58
C GLY A 85 10.88 -4.55 -2.17
N ALA A 86 10.03 -3.54 -1.96
CA ALA A 86 8.61 -3.73 -1.69
C ALA A 86 7.84 -3.96 -3.00
N MET A 87 7.30 -5.17 -3.22
CA MET A 87 6.69 -5.59 -4.48
C MET A 87 5.57 -4.66 -4.99
N HIS A 88 4.75 -4.10 -4.09
CA HIS A 88 3.63 -3.21 -4.41
C HIS A 88 4.02 -1.72 -4.52
N ILE A 89 5.32 -1.43 -4.49
CA ILE A 89 5.87 -0.09 -4.73
C ILE A 89 6.65 -0.12 -6.04
N ALA A 90 6.53 0.93 -6.86
CA ALA A 90 7.31 1.02 -8.08
C ALA A 90 8.81 1.02 -7.77
N GLN A 91 9.53 0.06 -8.35
CA GLN A 91 10.92 -0.18 -8.02
C GLN A 91 11.83 0.89 -8.62
N PRO A 92 12.67 1.54 -7.81
CA PRO A 92 13.70 2.42 -8.33
C PRO A 92 14.76 1.65 -9.11
N ILE A 93 15.28 2.25 -10.17
CA ILE A 93 16.40 1.69 -10.91
C ILE A 93 17.69 1.97 -10.15
N VAL A 94 18.29 0.88 -9.67
CA VAL A 94 19.52 0.88 -8.86
C VAL A 94 20.69 0.38 -9.69
N GLU A 95 21.80 1.10 -9.62
CA GLU A 95 23.04 0.76 -10.34
C GLU A 95 24.26 1.09 -9.47
N ASP A 96 25.31 0.28 -9.55
CA ASP A 96 26.58 0.47 -8.82
C ASP A 96 26.41 0.74 -7.30
N GLY A 97 25.45 0.06 -6.66
CA GLY A 97 25.20 0.21 -5.22
C GLY A 97 24.42 1.47 -4.81
N GLY A 98 23.79 2.17 -5.76
CA GLY A 98 23.01 3.38 -5.46
C GLY A 98 21.87 3.67 -6.43
N MET A 99 20.88 4.43 -5.98
CA MET A 99 19.88 4.98 -6.90
C MET A 99 20.59 5.89 -7.89
N ARG A 100 20.27 5.74 -9.17
CA ARG A 100 20.86 6.59 -10.20
C ARG A 100 20.37 8.02 -10.04
N THR A 101 21.16 8.83 -9.34
CA THR A 101 21.00 10.29 -9.29
C THR A 101 22.03 10.89 -10.23
N LEU A 102 21.67 11.95 -10.97
CA LEU A 102 22.62 12.59 -11.88
C LEU A 102 23.80 13.23 -11.13
N ARG A 103 23.69 13.30 -9.79
CA ARG A 103 24.61 13.97 -8.89
C ARG A 103 25.87 13.16 -8.54
N ARG A 104 25.89 11.84 -8.73
CA ARG A 104 27.02 11.01 -8.27
C ARG A 104 27.66 10.25 -9.43
N GLY A 105 28.68 10.86 -10.02
CA GLY A 105 29.83 10.06 -10.48
C GLY A 105 30.28 9.22 -9.29
N GLY A 106 29.98 7.92 -9.35
CA GLY A 106 30.30 6.97 -8.29
C GLY A 106 31.80 7.00 -7.99
N GLY A 107 32.13 6.89 -6.70
CA GLY A 107 33.49 6.80 -6.19
C GLY A 107 34.18 5.50 -6.59
N GLY A 108 34.50 5.39 -7.88
CA GLY A 108 35.29 4.33 -8.47
C GLY A 108 36.11 4.90 -9.62
N GLY A 109 37.17 5.66 -9.29
CA GLY A 109 38.40 5.83 -10.09
C GLY A 109 38.32 6.22 -11.58
N GLY A 110 37.16 6.51 -12.15
CA GLY A 110 36.99 6.83 -13.57
C GLY A 110 36.65 8.31 -13.77
N ALA A 111 37.52 9.02 -14.48
CA ALA A 111 37.36 10.43 -14.83
C ALA A 111 36.08 10.68 -15.65
N GLY A 112 34.99 11.05 -14.96
CA GLY A 112 33.71 11.48 -15.55
C GLY A 112 33.25 12.82 -14.99
N THR A 113 34.17 13.76 -14.78
CA THR A 113 33.89 15.09 -14.20
C THR A 113 33.55 16.09 -15.31
N GLY A 114 32.27 16.47 -15.45
CA GLY A 114 31.91 17.68 -16.23
C GLY A 114 30.45 17.84 -16.62
N ALA A 115 29.73 16.76 -16.92
CA ALA A 115 28.40 16.87 -17.53
C ALA A 115 27.30 17.28 -16.52
N ALA A 116 27.22 16.65 -15.36
CA ALA A 116 26.14 16.89 -14.40
C ALA A 116 26.20 18.26 -13.68
N SER A 117 27.41 18.79 -13.44
CA SER A 117 27.59 20.12 -12.85
C SER A 117 27.14 21.26 -13.77
N SER A 118 27.09 20.99 -15.09
CA SER A 118 26.61 21.96 -16.09
C SER A 118 25.09 22.01 -16.21
N LEU A 119 24.36 21.07 -15.61
CA LEU A 119 22.90 21.06 -15.62
C LEU A 119 22.31 22.05 -14.60
N PRO A 120 21.18 22.69 -14.93
CA PRO A 120 20.39 23.45 -13.97
C PRO A 120 20.01 22.61 -12.75
N PRO A 121 19.88 23.19 -11.54
CA PRO A 121 19.55 22.46 -10.31
C PRO A 121 18.36 21.49 -10.42
N GLU A 122 17.29 21.90 -11.10
CA GLU A 122 16.07 21.12 -11.36
C GLU A 122 16.28 19.85 -12.21
N ASP A 123 17.40 19.78 -12.91
CA ASP A 123 17.80 18.63 -13.72
C ASP A 123 19.00 17.88 -13.11
N ARG A 124 19.33 18.10 -11.83
CA ARG A 124 20.40 17.36 -11.14
C ARG A 124 19.90 16.14 -10.39
N ASP A 125 18.66 16.19 -9.92
CA ASP A 125 18.02 15.09 -9.22
C ASP A 125 16.94 14.52 -10.16
N VAL A 126 17.01 13.21 -10.38
CA VAL A 126 16.06 12.46 -11.20
C VAL A 126 15.72 11.19 -10.44
N LEU A 127 14.44 10.92 -10.29
CA LEU A 127 13.96 9.63 -9.81
C LEU A 127 13.75 8.73 -11.03
N MET A 128 14.50 7.63 -11.10
CA MET A 128 14.34 6.62 -12.13
C MET A 128 13.68 5.38 -11.54
N THR A 129 12.59 4.92 -12.13
CA THR A 129 11.85 3.72 -11.68
C THR A 129 11.55 2.78 -12.85
N GLU A 130 11.12 1.57 -12.52
CA GLU A 130 10.52 0.66 -13.49
C GLU A 130 9.38 1.34 -14.26
N TYR A 131 9.18 0.91 -15.51
CA TYR A 131 8.05 1.32 -16.32
C TYR A 131 6.89 0.36 -16.14
N LEU A 132 5.76 0.86 -15.66
CA LEU A 132 4.51 0.11 -15.56
C LEU A 132 3.66 0.38 -16.81
N ALA A 133 3.35 -0.68 -17.56
CA ALA A 133 2.67 -0.56 -18.84
C ALA A 133 1.13 -0.49 -18.73
N GLY A 134 0.57 -0.77 -17.56
CA GLY A 134 -0.86 -0.73 -17.30
C GLY A 134 -1.41 0.69 -17.12
N LEU A 135 -2.71 0.75 -16.84
CA LEU A 135 -3.44 1.99 -16.60
C LEU A 135 -3.27 2.46 -15.14
N THR A 136 -3.54 3.74 -14.89
CA THR A 136 -3.74 4.20 -13.51
C THR A 136 -5.04 3.61 -12.93
N LEU A 137 -5.17 3.54 -11.61
CA LEU A 137 -6.42 3.09 -10.98
C LEU A 137 -7.60 4.02 -11.34
N GLN A 138 -7.35 5.32 -11.51
CA GLN A 138 -8.37 6.26 -12.01
C GLN A 138 -8.83 5.90 -13.44
N GLN A 139 -7.89 5.61 -14.34
CA GLN A 139 -8.20 5.20 -15.71
C GLN A 139 -8.92 3.84 -15.77
N PHE A 140 -8.56 2.91 -14.87
CA PHE A 140 -9.32 1.67 -14.69
C PHE A 140 -10.77 1.96 -14.34
N ILE A 141 -11.05 2.84 -13.38
CA ILE A 141 -12.43 3.23 -13.02
C ILE A 141 -13.15 3.85 -14.22
N ASP A 142 -12.49 4.75 -14.94
CA ASP A 142 -13.09 5.40 -16.12
C ASP A 142 -13.45 4.39 -17.21
N ASN A 143 -12.67 3.32 -17.37
CA ASN A 143 -12.99 2.20 -18.25
C ASN A 143 -14.07 1.29 -17.67
N ALA A 144 -14.02 1.00 -16.37
CA ALA A 144 -14.96 0.13 -15.67
C ALA A 144 -16.38 0.70 -15.68
N ARG A 145 -16.53 2.04 -15.73
CA ARG A 145 -17.84 2.73 -15.89
C ARG A 145 -18.60 2.37 -17.17
N LYS A 146 -17.96 1.73 -18.14
CA LYS A 146 -18.62 1.18 -19.35
C LYS A 146 -19.40 -0.11 -19.05
N TYR A 147 -19.17 -0.70 -17.90
CA TYR A 147 -19.82 -1.91 -17.41
C TYR A 147 -20.77 -1.56 -16.27
N ASP A 148 -21.77 -2.41 -16.06
CA ASP A 148 -22.75 -2.21 -14.99
C ASP A 148 -22.12 -2.36 -13.60
N VAL A 149 -21.02 -3.14 -13.49
CA VAL A 149 -20.40 -3.45 -12.20
C VAL A 149 -18.91 -3.77 -12.31
N VAL A 150 -18.17 -3.50 -11.24
CA VAL A 150 -16.84 -4.05 -11.01
C VAL A 150 -17.03 -5.35 -10.22
N PRO A 151 -16.53 -6.51 -10.70
CA PRO A 151 -16.65 -7.76 -9.96
C PRO A 151 -15.97 -7.66 -8.58
N ASN A 152 -16.59 -8.25 -7.56
CA ASN A 152 -16.14 -8.20 -6.18
C ASN A 152 -14.76 -8.82 -6.00
N ARG A 153 -14.44 -9.89 -6.74
CA ARG A 153 -13.09 -10.47 -6.73
C ARG A 153 -12.03 -9.47 -7.19
N VAL A 154 -12.33 -8.62 -8.18
CA VAL A 154 -11.41 -7.53 -8.59
C VAL A 154 -11.25 -6.50 -7.48
N LEU A 155 -12.36 -6.10 -6.84
CA LEU A 155 -12.33 -5.14 -5.74
C LEU A 155 -11.50 -5.65 -4.56
N TRP A 156 -11.64 -6.92 -4.18
CA TRP A 156 -10.82 -7.56 -3.14
C TRP A 156 -9.33 -7.60 -3.51
N MET A 157 -9.00 -7.94 -4.77
CA MET A 157 -7.61 -7.93 -5.25
C MET A 157 -6.97 -6.54 -5.23
N ILE A 158 -7.72 -5.50 -5.64
CA ILE A 158 -7.27 -4.11 -5.53
C ILE A 158 -7.05 -3.74 -4.06
N PHE A 159 -7.98 -4.12 -3.18
CA PHE A 159 -7.85 -3.81 -1.75
C PHE A 159 -6.67 -4.55 -1.10
N LEU A 160 -6.35 -5.76 -1.56
CA LEU A 160 -5.16 -6.50 -1.15
C LEU A 160 -3.89 -5.75 -1.54
N CYS A 161 -3.76 -5.32 -2.80
CA CYS A 161 -2.61 -4.53 -3.24
C CYS A 161 -2.45 -3.24 -2.42
N LEU A 162 -3.55 -2.51 -2.19
CA LEU A 162 -3.54 -1.30 -1.36
C LEU A 162 -3.09 -1.61 0.09
N THR A 163 -3.55 -2.72 0.66
CA THR A 163 -3.16 -3.18 2.00
C THR A 163 -1.66 -3.51 2.05
N ARG A 164 -1.13 -4.18 1.04
CA ARG A 164 0.31 -4.51 0.91
C ARG A 164 1.18 -3.25 0.87
N MET A 165 0.73 -2.19 0.20
CA MET A 165 1.41 -0.88 0.22
C MET A 165 1.46 -0.29 1.64
N VAL A 166 0.38 -0.42 2.41
CA VAL A 166 0.37 0.02 3.82
C VAL A 166 1.34 -0.80 4.66
N ILE A 167 1.45 -2.10 4.43
CA ILE A 167 2.45 -2.95 5.08
C ILE A 167 3.86 -2.48 4.71
N ALA A 168 4.13 -2.21 3.43
CA ALA A 168 5.41 -1.68 2.96
C ALA A 168 5.83 -0.41 3.73
N MET A 169 4.87 0.49 3.98
CA MET A 169 5.12 1.76 4.66
C MET A 169 5.16 1.64 6.18
N ALA A 170 4.50 0.63 6.76
CA ALA A 170 4.59 0.34 8.19
C ALA A 170 5.87 -0.43 8.54
N TYR A 171 6.32 -1.30 7.62
CA TYR A 171 7.48 -2.18 7.75
C TYR A 171 8.31 -2.16 6.46
N PRO A 172 9.03 -1.05 6.17
CA PRO A 172 9.86 -0.96 4.98
C PRO A 172 10.89 -2.10 4.93
N PRO A 173 11.12 -2.72 3.76
CA PRO A 173 12.08 -3.82 3.64
C PRO A 173 13.50 -3.42 4.05
N ASN A 174 13.84 -2.13 3.95
CA ASN A 174 15.16 -1.56 4.26
C ASN A 174 16.32 -2.31 3.57
N LYS A 175 16.08 -2.88 2.38
CA LYS A 175 17.10 -3.61 1.63
C LYS A 175 18.22 -2.64 1.23
N PRO A 176 19.51 -3.00 1.44
CA PRO A 176 20.61 -2.16 1.01
C PRO A 176 20.60 -2.03 -0.51
N TYR A 177 20.81 -0.79 -0.97
CA TYR A 177 20.83 -0.44 -2.38
C TYR A 177 21.89 -1.24 -3.15
N GLY A 178 21.46 -1.94 -4.21
CA GLY A 178 22.35 -2.64 -5.12
C GLY A 178 22.98 -3.90 -4.53
N ALA A 179 22.47 -4.39 -3.39
CA ALA A 179 22.64 -5.80 -3.06
C ALA A 179 22.10 -6.63 -4.24
N ALA A 180 22.92 -7.58 -4.71
CA ALA A 180 22.62 -8.32 -5.91
C ALA A 180 21.24 -8.98 -5.84
N THR A 181 20.37 -8.58 -6.76
CA THR A 181 19.36 -9.43 -7.43
C THR A 181 18.40 -10.22 -6.54
N GLU A 182 17.94 -9.67 -5.42
CA GLU A 182 16.69 -10.20 -4.85
C GLU A 182 15.52 -9.47 -5.50
N ASP A 183 14.66 -10.24 -6.14
CA ASP A 183 13.39 -9.74 -6.64
C ASP A 183 12.61 -9.06 -5.51
N PRO A 184 11.77 -8.06 -5.84
CA PRO A 184 10.87 -7.47 -4.87
C PRO A 184 10.05 -8.55 -4.16
N THR A 185 9.90 -8.42 -2.85
CA THR A 185 9.22 -9.42 -2.01
C THR A 185 7.85 -8.92 -1.59
N VAL A 186 6.89 -9.83 -1.52
CA VAL A 186 5.55 -9.56 -1.00
C VAL A 186 5.65 -9.04 0.43
N GLU A 187 4.91 -7.98 0.74
CA GLU A 187 4.95 -7.32 2.03
C GLU A 187 4.16 -8.10 3.08
N THR A 188 4.83 -8.46 4.16
CA THR A 188 4.26 -9.18 5.31
C THR A 188 4.53 -8.44 6.60
N ILE A 189 3.60 -8.53 7.56
CA ILE A 189 3.83 -8.02 8.91
C ILE A 189 4.92 -8.91 9.57
N PRO A 190 6.03 -8.32 10.07
CA PRO A 190 7.04 -9.08 10.77
C PRO A 190 6.44 -9.83 11.96
N GLN A 191 6.73 -11.12 12.08
CA GLN A 191 6.35 -11.89 13.27
C GLN A 191 7.14 -11.33 14.45
N ILE A 192 6.45 -10.93 15.54
CA ILE A 192 7.11 -10.48 16.76
C ILE A 192 7.95 -11.65 17.28
N ARG A 193 9.28 -11.54 17.23
CA ARG A 193 10.15 -12.49 17.92
C ARG A 193 9.95 -12.33 19.41
N THR A 194 9.29 -13.30 20.04
CA THR A 194 9.26 -13.43 21.50
C THR A 194 10.58 -14.04 21.98
N ASP A 195 11.70 -13.35 21.76
CA ASP A 195 13.00 -13.79 22.27
C ASP A 195 13.16 -13.30 23.71
N THR A 196 12.56 -14.02 24.66
CA THR A 196 13.05 -14.05 26.03
C THR A 196 14.22 -15.04 26.11
N SER A 197 15.42 -14.63 25.69
CA SER A 197 16.65 -15.29 26.14
C SER A 197 17.90 -14.41 26.02
N GLU A 198 18.05 -13.47 26.95
CA GLU A 198 19.38 -13.08 27.42
C GLU A 198 19.61 -13.71 28.79
N THR A 199 20.30 -14.84 28.82
CA THR A 199 21.40 -15.14 29.76
C THR A 199 22.00 -16.48 29.37
N GLY A 200 23.23 -16.45 28.85
CA GLY A 200 23.95 -17.64 28.45
C GLY A 200 24.46 -18.48 29.63
N LYS A 201 24.49 -19.79 29.41
CA LYS A 201 25.56 -20.77 29.75
C LYS A 201 24.93 -22.13 30.06
N GLY A 202 25.48 -23.17 29.44
CA GLY A 202 25.38 -24.53 29.96
C GLY A 202 24.67 -25.49 29.01
N THR A 203 25.48 -26.27 28.30
CA THR A 203 25.16 -27.61 27.80
C THR A 203 24.20 -28.40 28.71
N THR A 204 23.16 -29.01 28.15
CA THR A 204 22.87 -30.47 28.24
C THR A 204 21.65 -30.85 27.39
N SER A 205 21.67 -32.10 26.95
CA SER A 205 20.84 -32.81 25.97
C SER A 205 19.36 -33.00 26.35
N ALA A 206 18.57 -33.30 25.32
CA ALA A 206 17.11 -33.41 25.29
C ALA A 206 16.49 -34.67 25.93
N GLU A 207 16.94 -35.11 27.11
CA GLU A 207 16.44 -36.36 27.74
C GLU A 207 16.02 -36.22 29.23
N SER A 208 15.35 -35.13 29.63
CA SER A 208 14.97 -34.98 31.06
C SER A 208 13.57 -34.40 31.34
N LEU A 209 12.61 -34.55 30.42
CA LEU A 209 11.23 -34.04 30.64
C LEU A 209 10.13 -35.12 30.66
N THR A 210 10.49 -36.40 30.74
CA THR A 210 9.50 -37.50 30.76
C THR A 210 9.36 -38.21 32.12
N GLU A 211 10.00 -37.71 33.18
CA GLU A 211 10.01 -38.39 34.50
C GLU A 211 9.43 -37.56 35.66
N GLN A 212 8.50 -36.64 35.40
CA GLN A 212 7.81 -35.88 36.46
C GLN A 212 6.29 -35.68 36.24
N LEU A 213 5.61 -36.65 35.60
CA LEU A 213 4.13 -36.69 35.55
C LEU A 213 3.55 -38.04 35.98
N GLY A 214 4.19 -38.71 36.92
CA GLY A 214 3.80 -40.04 37.41
C GLY A 214 3.68 -40.13 38.92
N ALA A 215 2.84 -39.31 39.56
CA ALA A 215 2.24 -39.64 40.87
C ALA A 215 1.25 -38.55 41.29
N LEU A 216 -0.05 -38.86 41.26
CA LEU A 216 -0.92 -38.84 42.44
C LEU A 216 -2.37 -39.11 42.01
N SER A 217 -2.86 -40.25 42.46
CA SER A 217 -4.22 -40.72 42.31
C SER A 217 -4.88 -40.84 43.69
N VAL A 218 -6.20 -40.65 43.70
CA VAL A 218 -7.22 -41.07 44.68
C VAL A 218 -7.38 -40.26 45.98
N LYS A 219 -8.54 -39.59 46.13
CA LYS A 219 -9.65 -39.98 47.05
C LYS A 219 -10.84 -39.02 46.95
N GLY A 220 -12.03 -39.53 46.60
CA GLY A 220 -13.33 -38.99 47.06
C GLY A 220 -13.68 -39.53 48.46
N PRO A 221 -14.95 -39.52 48.95
CA PRO A 221 -16.21 -39.00 48.36
C PRO A 221 -17.16 -38.26 49.37
N LYS A 222 -18.28 -37.68 48.88
CA LYS A 222 -19.69 -37.92 49.30
C LYS A 222 -20.64 -36.71 49.21
N ASP A 223 -21.65 -36.87 48.34
CA ASP A 223 -23.10 -36.61 48.43
C ASP A 223 -23.72 -35.54 49.35
N ARG A 224 -24.62 -34.72 48.78
CA ARG A 224 -26.07 -34.56 49.12
C ARG A 224 -26.69 -33.39 48.31
N THR A 225 -27.53 -33.65 47.31
CA THR A 225 -29.03 -33.59 47.32
C THR A 225 -29.67 -32.24 47.69
N GLY A 226 -30.49 -31.68 46.79
CA GLY A 226 -31.66 -30.85 47.15
C GLY A 226 -31.89 -29.60 46.30
N ALA A 227 -32.89 -29.65 45.41
CA ALA A 227 -33.74 -28.51 45.01
C ALA A 227 -35.08 -28.60 45.80
N PRO A 228 -36.13 -27.78 45.62
CA PRO A 228 -36.32 -26.53 44.84
C PRO A 228 -37.13 -25.43 45.60
N ALA A 229 -37.75 -24.49 44.85
CA ALA A 229 -38.88 -23.59 45.21
C ALA A 229 -38.49 -22.24 45.87
N GLU A 230 -39.22 -21.12 45.77
CA GLU A 230 -40.29 -20.57 44.91
C GLU A 230 -40.41 -19.08 45.31
N ASN A 231 -41.16 -18.30 44.53
CA ASN A 231 -42.00 -17.18 44.97
C ASN A 231 -41.47 -15.72 45.03
N THR A 232 -41.96 -14.98 44.03
CA THR A 232 -42.91 -13.84 44.12
C THR A 232 -42.49 -12.43 44.58
N THR A 233 -42.88 -11.51 43.69
CA THR A 233 -43.65 -10.26 43.87
C THR A 233 -42.98 -8.91 44.15
N LYS A 234 -43.31 -7.99 43.22
CA LYS A 234 -43.91 -6.65 43.39
C LYS A 234 -43.01 -5.41 43.47
N ASP A 235 -43.22 -4.60 42.44
CA ASP A 235 -43.69 -3.21 42.45
C ASP A 235 -42.84 -2.08 43.08
N ASN A 236 -42.67 -1.08 42.21
CA ASN A 236 -42.92 0.36 42.41
C ASN A 236 -41.76 1.35 42.63
N THR A 237 -41.62 2.18 41.59
CA THR A 237 -41.59 3.67 41.57
C THR A 237 -40.50 4.45 42.30
N ALA A 238 -39.75 5.18 41.47
CA ALA A 238 -39.53 6.63 41.47
C ALA A 238 -38.63 7.30 42.54
N ALA A 239 -37.90 8.27 41.98
CA ALA A 239 -37.37 9.51 42.56
C ALA A 239 -35.91 9.54 43.03
N ALA A 240 -35.34 10.71 42.73
CA ALA A 240 -33.95 11.11 42.71
C ALA A 240 -33.31 11.25 44.09
N GLY A 241 -31.98 11.10 44.14
CA GLY A 241 -31.16 11.49 45.28
C GLY A 241 -29.69 11.15 45.05
N SER A 242 -28.83 12.16 44.99
CA SER A 242 -27.38 11.97 44.88
C SER A 242 -26.79 11.47 46.20
N SER A 243 -25.86 10.51 46.18
CA SER A 243 -24.62 10.55 46.99
C SER A 243 -23.72 9.31 46.77
N LYS A 244 -22.43 9.63 46.60
CA LYS A 244 -21.17 8.95 47.00
C LYS A 244 -21.12 7.44 47.33
N SER A 245 -20.14 6.81 46.64
CA SER A 245 -19.08 5.90 47.12
C SER A 245 -19.45 4.58 47.79
N ASP A 246 -19.12 3.44 47.15
CA ASP A 246 -18.05 2.50 47.53
C ASP A 246 -18.21 1.15 46.79
N ASP A 247 -17.13 0.75 46.10
CA ASP A 247 -16.55 -0.58 45.81
C ASP A 247 -17.38 -1.84 45.43
N ILE A 248 -16.63 -2.79 44.81
CA ILE A 248 -16.88 -4.20 44.41
C ILE A 248 -17.15 -4.40 42.87
N PRO A 249 -16.65 -5.46 42.19
CA PRO A 249 -15.29 -5.67 41.67
C PRO A 249 -15.28 -5.86 40.13
N GLU A 250 -14.29 -5.31 39.42
CA GLU A 250 -14.11 -5.63 37.99
C GLU A 250 -13.56 -7.05 37.82
N THR A 251 -14.35 -7.94 37.22
CA THR A 251 -13.85 -9.18 36.60
C THR A 251 -14.56 -9.43 35.28
N GLU A 252 -14.03 -8.84 34.20
CA GLU A 252 -14.04 -9.47 32.88
C GLU A 252 -12.74 -9.12 32.14
N PRO A 253 -12.02 -10.10 31.54
CA PRO A 253 -10.79 -9.83 30.82
C PRO A 253 -11.16 -9.25 29.44
N THR A 254 -11.20 -7.92 29.37
CA THR A 254 -11.12 -7.23 28.08
C THR A 254 -9.74 -7.51 27.50
N THR A 255 -9.70 -8.43 26.54
CA THR A 255 -8.50 -8.67 25.73
C THR A 255 -8.25 -7.40 24.91
N ARG A 256 -7.36 -6.55 25.43
CA ARG A 256 -6.78 -5.44 24.66
C ARG A 256 -6.25 -6.00 23.34
N PRO A 257 -6.54 -5.37 22.19
CA PRO A 257 -5.89 -5.75 20.94
C PRO A 257 -4.37 -5.63 21.12
N ALA A 258 -3.66 -6.64 20.62
CA ALA A 258 -2.22 -6.77 20.75
C ALA A 258 -1.52 -5.44 20.45
N ALA A 259 -0.68 -4.98 21.38
CA ALA A 259 0.09 -3.75 21.21
C ALA A 259 0.96 -3.88 19.96
N GLU A 260 0.74 -3.02 18.97
CA GLU A 260 1.61 -2.92 17.80
C GLU A 260 3.04 -2.56 18.26
N PRO A 261 4.08 -3.07 17.57
CA PRO A 261 5.46 -2.87 17.97
C PRO A 261 5.78 -1.38 18.11
N THR A 262 6.40 -1.02 19.23
CA THR A 262 6.74 0.35 19.65
C THR A 262 7.88 0.98 18.84
N ASP A 263 8.28 0.37 17.73
CA ASP A 263 9.43 0.81 16.95
C ASP A 263 8.99 1.96 16.03
N LYS A 264 8.99 3.16 16.61
CA LYS A 264 8.58 4.43 15.95
C LYS A 264 9.45 4.80 14.75
N ASP A 265 10.52 4.06 14.48
CA ASP A 265 11.55 4.44 13.52
C ASP A 265 11.23 4.05 12.07
N TYR A 266 10.13 3.31 11.83
CA TYR A 266 9.85 2.71 10.52
C TYR A 266 8.54 3.13 9.85
N GLN A 267 7.70 3.95 10.48
CA GLN A 267 6.40 4.29 9.90
C GLN A 267 6.51 5.45 8.89
N ILE A 268 6.00 5.21 7.68
CA ILE A 268 5.88 6.20 6.62
C ILE A 268 4.39 6.52 6.44
N PHE A 269 4.00 7.78 6.55
CA PHE A 269 2.68 8.26 6.13
C PHE A 269 2.78 8.78 4.69
N HIS A 270 1.95 8.25 3.79
CA HIS A 270 2.00 8.62 2.37
C HIS A 270 1.47 10.03 2.09
N GLY A 271 0.36 10.42 2.75
CA GLY A 271 -0.25 11.75 2.61
C GLY A 271 -0.99 12.03 1.32
N ASP A 272 -1.21 11.03 0.46
CA ASP A 272 -1.97 11.16 -0.81
C ASP A 272 -2.43 9.80 -1.37
N MET A 273 -2.74 8.83 -0.50
CA MET A 273 -3.14 7.48 -0.94
C MET A 273 -4.59 7.40 -1.43
N ASP A 274 -5.39 8.45 -1.26
CA ASP A 274 -6.74 8.48 -1.81
C ASP A 274 -6.77 9.02 -3.26
N ASN A 275 -5.66 9.58 -3.76
CA ASN A 275 -5.50 10.01 -5.14
C ASN A 275 -5.20 8.82 -6.06
N LEU A 276 -6.22 8.38 -6.80
CA LEU A 276 -6.18 7.16 -7.60
C LEU A 276 -5.23 7.21 -8.81
N ASN A 277 -4.66 8.37 -9.13
CA ASN A 277 -3.60 8.47 -10.15
C ASN A 277 -2.22 8.05 -9.62
N ASN A 278 -2.07 7.91 -8.30
CA ASN A 278 -0.83 7.48 -7.67
C ASN A 278 -0.64 5.95 -7.69
N PHE A 279 -1.58 5.21 -8.28
CA PHE A 279 -1.52 3.76 -8.43
C PHE A 279 -1.60 3.36 -9.89
N VAL A 280 -0.72 2.46 -10.32
CA VAL A 280 -0.64 1.97 -11.69
C VAL A 280 -0.57 0.46 -11.71
N PHE A 281 -1.30 -0.17 -12.61
CA PHE A 281 -1.23 -1.61 -12.83
C PHE A 281 0.09 -1.99 -13.51
N GLY A 282 0.78 -2.97 -12.95
CA GLY A 282 1.97 -3.60 -13.51
C GLY A 282 1.63 -4.87 -14.28
N ASP A 283 2.56 -5.83 -14.26
CA ASP A 283 2.40 -7.12 -14.92
C ASP A 283 1.67 -8.13 -14.01
N TYR A 284 1.29 -9.27 -14.59
CA TYR A 284 0.81 -10.41 -13.83
C TYR A 284 1.97 -11.10 -13.12
N ASP A 285 1.70 -11.62 -11.94
CA ASP A 285 2.61 -12.48 -11.17
C ASP A 285 1.86 -13.81 -10.89
N PRO A 286 2.52 -14.98 -11.00
CA PRO A 286 1.87 -16.28 -10.87
C PRO A 286 1.33 -16.59 -9.47
N ASP A 287 1.78 -15.87 -8.43
CA ASP A 287 1.40 -16.13 -7.05
C ASP A 287 0.16 -15.32 -6.66
N GLU A 288 0.32 -14.07 -6.23
CA GLU A 288 -0.78 -13.26 -5.69
C GLU A 288 -1.59 -12.59 -6.83
N HIS A 289 -0.96 -12.28 -7.97
CA HIS A 289 -1.54 -11.44 -9.03
C HIS A 289 -1.87 -12.19 -10.32
N TRP A 290 -2.32 -13.43 -10.22
CA TRP A 290 -2.63 -14.27 -11.39
C TRP A 290 -3.96 -13.90 -12.08
N LEU A 291 -4.90 -13.28 -11.34
CA LEU A 291 -6.23 -12.91 -11.84
C LEU A 291 -6.32 -11.44 -12.23
N VAL A 292 -5.74 -10.56 -11.40
CA VAL A 292 -5.68 -9.12 -11.59
C VAL A 292 -4.20 -8.74 -11.52
N PRO A 293 -3.65 -7.98 -12.49
CA PRO A 293 -2.27 -7.54 -12.45
C PRO A 293 -1.97 -6.80 -11.16
N ILE A 294 -0.71 -6.82 -10.73
CA ILE A 294 -0.30 -6.11 -9.52
C ILE A 294 -0.61 -4.62 -9.63
N LEU A 295 -1.17 -4.02 -8.59
CA LEU A 295 -1.31 -2.58 -8.49
C LEU A 295 -0.15 -2.04 -7.66
N LYS A 296 0.58 -1.05 -8.19
CA LYS A 296 1.74 -0.45 -7.49
C LYS A 296 1.56 1.04 -7.24
N ALA A 297 2.06 1.53 -6.11
CA ALA A 297 2.15 2.97 -5.84
C ALA A 297 3.38 3.61 -6.52
N ILE A 298 3.20 4.81 -7.09
CA ILE A 298 4.19 5.47 -7.95
C ILE A 298 4.59 6.89 -7.51
N ASP A 299 3.95 7.50 -6.50
CA ASP A 299 4.22 8.88 -6.10
C ASP A 299 4.32 9.03 -4.57
N PHE A 300 5.51 9.43 -4.08
CA PHE A 300 5.78 9.68 -2.66
C PHE A 300 6.21 11.12 -2.37
N GLY A 301 5.88 12.07 -3.27
CA GLY A 301 6.27 13.47 -3.13
C GLY A 301 5.70 14.16 -1.89
N LEU A 302 4.62 13.61 -1.30
CA LEU A 302 3.99 14.09 -0.06
C LEU A 302 4.25 13.21 1.16
N ALA A 303 4.96 12.09 0.98
CA ALA A 303 5.20 11.14 2.06
C ALA A 303 6.10 11.71 3.17
N VAL A 304 5.86 11.29 4.40
CA VAL A 304 6.62 11.71 5.58
C VAL A 304 6.92 10.51 6.46
N ASP A 305 8.07 10.53 7.12
CA ASP A 305 8.53 9.47 8.02
C ASP A 305 9.19 10.03 9.29
N GLN A 306 9.12 11.35 9.47
CA GLN A 306 9.54 12.07 10.68
C GLN A 306 8.60 13.25 10.89
N ILE A 307 8.17 13.49 12.13
CA ILE A 307 7.42 14.71 12.47
C ILE A 307 8.37 15.88 12.59
N GLY A 308 8.58 16.58 11.48
CA GLY A 308 9.17 17.92 11.44
C GLY A 308 8.11 19.02 11.30
N THR A 309 8.54 20.29 11.42
CA THR A 309 7.70 21.51 11.31
C THR A 309 6.89 21.63 10.01
N ARG A 310 7.17 20.81 8.97
CA ARG A 310 6.37 20.74 7.73
C ARG A 310 4.98 20.13 7.91
N LEU A 311 4.73 19.43 9.02
CA LEU A 311 3.54 18.61 9.23
C LEU A 311 2.37 19.35 9.90
N GLU A 312 2.63 20.42 10.65
CA GLU A 312 1.61 21.13 11.45
C GLU A 312 0.47 21.76 10.61
N GLY A 313 0.71 22.04 9.32
CA GLY A 313 -0.28 22.69 8.45
C GLY A 313 -1.06 21.76 7.50
N ARG A 314 -0.75 20.46 7.45
CA ARG A 314 -1.35 19.52 6.47
C ARG A 314 -1.90 18.24 7.06
N MET A 315 -1.56 17.91 8.29
CA MET A 315 -2.11 16.71 8.93
C MET A 315 -3.60 16.91 9.21
N LEU A 316 -4.39 15.87 8.93
CA LEU A 316 -5.68 15.76 9.57
C LEU A 316 -5.43 15.84 11.10
N PRO A 317 -6.30 16.49 11.87
CA PRO A 317 -6.07 16.79 13.29
C PRO A 317 -5.85 15.57 14.19
N PHE A 318 -5.97 14.36 13.65
CA PHE A 318 -5.80 13.07 14.33
C PHE A 318 -4.55 12.29 13.91
N VAL A 319 -3.70 12.80 13.02
CA VAL A 319 -2.48 12.09 12.60
C VAL A 319 -1.31 12.47 13.51
N SER A 320 -0.61 11.47 14.04
CA SER A 320 0.59 11.54 14.87
C SER A 320 1.55 10.43 14.45
N PRO A 321 2.81 10.37 14.94
CA PRO A 321 3.74 9.32 14.50
C PRO A 321 3.27 7.94 14.96
N GLY A 322 2.49 7.85 16.03
CA GLY A 322 1.87 6.60 16.48
C GLY A 322 0.62 6.21 15.68
N THR A 323 0.24 6.99 14.67
CA THR A 323 -0.97 6.75 13.87
C THR A 323 -0.74 6.88 12.36
N PHE A 324 0.51 6.88 11.89
CA PHE A 324 0.82 6.95 10.44
C PHE A 324 0.21 5.77 9.69
N THR A 325 0.37 4.55 10.21
CA THR A 325 -0.28 3.36 9.67
C THR A 325 -1.81 3.53 9.62
N GLN A 326 -2.40 4.03 10.70
CA GLN A 326 -3.85 4.27 10.76
C GLN A 326 -4.33 5.36 9.78
N ALA A 327 -3.49 6.34 9.45
CA ALA A 327 -3.78 7.35 8.44
C ALA A 327 -3.71 6.76 7.02
N ASN A 328 -2.72 5.91 6.73
CA ASN A 328 -2.68 5.19 5.46
C ASN A 328 -3.88 4.23 5.32
N ILE A 329 -4.30 3.54 6.40
CA ILE A 329 -5.53 2.71 6.41
C ILE A 329 -6.77 3.55 6.05
N TYR A 330 -6.87 4.76 6.59
CA TYR A 330 -7.95 5.69 6.22
C TYR A 330 -7.94 6.03 4.74
N ASP A 331 -6.78 6.39 4.19
CA ASP A 331 -6.66 6.78 2.79
C ASP A 331 -7.01 5.61 1.85
N ILE A 332 -6.59 4.38 2.14
CA ILE A 332 -6.96 3.22 1.29
C ILE A 332 -8.44 2.83 1.42
N GLY A 333 -9.06 3.04 2.59
CA GLY A 333 -10.50 2.88 2.78
C GLY A 333 -11.29 3.85 1.89
N ARG A 334 -10.80 5.08 1.78
CA ARG A 334 -11.33 6.10 0.85
C ARG A 334 -11.05 5.74 -0.61
N ALA A 335 -9.85 5.22 -0.90
CA ALA A 335 -9.47 4.83 -2.25
C ALA A 335 -10.39 3.71 -2.77
N ILE A 336 -10.57 2.62 -2.02
CA ILE A 336 -11.42 1.50 -2.43
C ILE A 336 -12.90 1.91 -2.55
N GLN A 337 -13.39 2.79 -1.67
CA GLN A 337 -14.72 3.39 -1.79
C GLN A 337 -14.94 4.10 -3.11
N ARG A 338 -13.93 4.84 -3.60
CA ARG A 338 -14.00 5.51 -4.90
C ARG A 338 -14.00 4.51 -6.06
N VAL A 339 -13.32 3.35 -5.94
CA VAL A 339 -13.31 2.31 -6.99
C VAL A 339 -14.71 1.78 -7.26
N TYR A 340 -15.51 1.52 -6.21
CA TYR A 340 -16.92 1.13 -6.37
C TYR A 340 -17.88 2.34 -6.37
N ASN A 341 -17.40 3.54 -6.71
CA ASN A 341 -18.20 4.76 -6.91
C ASN A 341 -19.02 5.22 -5.69
N HIS A 342 -18.53 4.96 -4.48
CA HIS A 342 -19.09 5.50 -3.25
C HIS A 342 -18.44 6.86 -2.92
N HIS A 343 -19.25 7.90 -2.97
CA HIS A 343 -18.87 9.27 -2.62
C HIS A 343 -19.68 9.71 -1.41
N ASP A 344 -19.21 9.39 -0.19
CA ASP A 344 -19.74 9.87 1.10
C ASP A 344 -21.26 10.12 1.11
N SER A 345 -22.04 9.15 0.61
CA SER A 345 -23.47 9.32 0.36
C SER A 345 -24.26 8.84 1.58
N PRO A 346 -25.36 9.54 1.97
CA PRO A 346 -26.18 9.14 3.11
C PRO A 346 -27.00 7.86 2.87
N ASP A 347 -27.09 7.39 1.62
CA ASP A 347 -27.88 6.21 1.27
C ASP A 347 -27.23 4.91 1.75
N PRO A 348 -28.02 3.92 2.23
CA PRO A 348 -27.48 2.65 2.64
C PRO A 348 -26.93 1.85 1.44
N PRO A 349 -25.91 1.00 1.66
CA PRO A 349 -25.11 0.40 0.58
C PRO A 349 -25.91 -0.50 -0.35
N ALA A 350 -26.84 -1.26 0.22
CA ALA A 350 -27.69 -2.19 -0.50
C ALA A 350 -28.59 -1.50 -1.54
N ILE A 351 -28.94 -0.22 -1.33
CA ILE A 351 -29.76 0.54 -2.28
C ILE A 351 -28.92 0.99 -3.47
N ARG A 352 -27.68 1.40 -3.26
CA ARG A 352 -26.83 1.98 -4.32
C ARG A 352 -26.01 0.93 -5.06
N PHE A 353 -25.60 -0.15 -4.40
CA PHE A 353 -24.69 -1.15 -4.95
C PHE A 353 -25.19 -2.56 -4.68
N PRO A 354 -26.24 -3.02 -5.39
CA PRO A 354 -26.87 -4.30 -5.08
C PRO A 354 -25.94 -5.51 -5.28
N ASN A 355 -24.89 -5.39 -6.12
CA ASN A 355 -23.88 -6.43 -6.30
C ASN A 355 -22.68 -6.33 -5.34
N LEU A 356 -22.54 -5.25 -4.57
CA LEU A 356 -21.36 -5.07 -3.72
C LEU A 356 -21.37 -6.08 -2.58
N ASP A 357 -20.22 -6.72 -2.38
CA ASP A 357 -19.96 -7.59 -1.25
C ASP A 357 -20.07 -6.80 0.06
N GLN A 358 -20.90 -7.32 0.96
CA GLN A 358 -21.22 -6.65 2.20
C GLN A 358 -20.00 -6.58 3.13
N ASP A 359 -19.14 -7.61 3.11
CA ASP A 359 -17.93 -7.66 3.93
C ASP A 359 -16.91 -6.63 3.44
N LEU A 360 -16.76 -6.50 2.12
CA LEU A 360 -15.89 -5.50 1.50
C LEU A 360 -16.33 -4.10 1.86
N TYR A 361 -17.64 -3.83 1.74
CA TYR A 361 -18.21 -2.55 2.10
C TYR A 361 -17.96 -2.20 3.57
N GLN A 362 -18.25 -3.13 4.49
CA GLN A 362 -18.08 -2.89 5.93
C GLN A 362 -16.63 -2.64 6.30
N LEU A 363 -15.70 -3.43 5.75
CA LEU A 363 -14.27 -3.27 6.00
C LEU A 363 -13.76 -1.92 5.46
N ALA A 364 -14.12 -1.56 4.23
CA ALA A 364 -13.77 -0.28 3.63
C ALA A 364 -14.34 0.91 4.42
N ALA A 365 -15.59 0.82 4.88
CA ALA A 365 -16.22 1.84 5.73
C ALA A 365 -15.52 2.00 7.08
N ARG A 366 -15.13 0.90 7.73
CA ARG A 366 -14.34 0.94 8.96
C ARG A 366 -12.97 1.58 8.73
N CYS A 367 -12.28 1.21 7.65
CA CYS A 367 -11.01 1.83 7.27
C CYS A 367 -11.17 3.36 7.08
N ALA A 368 -12.20 3.79 6.35
CA ALA A 368 -12.50 5.20 6.09
C ALA A 368 -13.13 5.95 7.28
N SER A 369 -13.20 5.36 8.48
CA SER A 369 -13.71 6.04 9.68
C SER A 369 -12.83 7.23 10.04
N ARG A 370 -13.43 8.39 10.36
CA ARG A 370 -12.70 9.54 10.91
C ARG A 370 -12.17 9.26 12.32
N ASP A 371 -12.87 8.43 13.07
CA ASP A 371 -12.41 7.92 14.36
C ASP A 371 -11.46 6.74 14.13
N HIS A 372 -10.18 6.96 14.42
CA HIS A 372 -9.12 5.96 14.22
C HIS A 372 -9.28 4.73 15.13
N THR A 373 -10.08 4.81 16.20
CA THR A 373 -10.34 3.66 17.09
C THR A 373 -11.33 2.66 16.48
N GLN A 374 -12.11 3.09 15.48
CA GLN A 374 -13.05 2.24 14.74
C GLN A 374 -12.42 1.55 13.53
N ARG A 375 -11.22 2.00 13.14
CA ARG A 375 -10.44 1.40 12.04
C ARG A 375 -9.88 0.06 12.50
N PRO A 376 -9.73 -0.92 11.59
CA PRO A 376 -9.04 -2.15 11.92
C PRO A 376 -7.56 -1.87 12.25
N SER A 377 -6.96 -2.75 13.05
CA SER A 377 -5.49 -2.84 13.11
C SER A 377 -4.95 -3.29 11.75
N LEU A 378 -3.66 -3.05 11.47
CA LEU A 378 -3.07 -3.53 10.21
C LEU A 378 -3.11 -5.07 10.11
N ALA A 379 -2.92 -5.76 11.25
CA ALA A 379 -3.01 -7.21 11.34
C ALA A 379 -4.43 -7.76 11.12
N GLU A 380 -5.45 -7.05 11.59
CA GLU A 380 -6.86 -7.39 11.29
C GLU A 380 -7.17 -7.17 9.82
N LEU A 381 -6.75 -6.02 9.27
CA LEU A 381 -6.98 -5.67 7.87
C LEU A 381 -6.39 -6.72 6.92
N VAL A 382 -5.09 -7.02 7.05
CA VAL A 382 -4.43 -7.98 6.15
C VAL A 382 -5.07 -9.36 6.23
N ARG A 383 -5.35 -9.87 7.44
CA ARG A 383 -5.99 -11.18 7.62
C ARG A 383 -7.38 -11.21 6.99
N THR A 384 -8.16 -10.15 7.14
CA THR A 384 -9.52 -10.09 6.59
C THR A 384 -9.49 -10.04 5.07
N VAL A 385 -8.61 -9.23 4.49
CA VAL A 385 -8.48 -9.10 3.03
C VAL A 385 -7.94 -10.39 2.41
N GLU A 386 -6.86 -10.95 2.94
CA GLU A 386 -6.30 -12.23 2.49
C GLU A 386 -7.31 -13.38 2.60
N HIS A 387 -8.05 -13.45 3.71
CA HIS A 387 -9.10 -14.47 3.88
C HIS A 387 -10.16 -14.36 2.79
N ASN A 388 -10.67 -13.15 2.51
CA ASN A 388 -11.71 -12.96 1.51
C ASN A 388 -11.20 -13.22 0.08
N VAL A 389 -9.99 -12.80 -0.26
CA VAL A 389 -9.36 -13.12 -1.54
C VAL A 389 -9.21 -14.63 -1.75
N ASN A 390 -8.77 -15.35 -0.72
CA ASN A 390 -8.50 -16.78 -0.79
C ASN A 390 -9.76 -17.66 -0.73
N THR A 391 -10.85 -17.15 -0.16
CA THR A 391 -12.08 -17.95 0.03
C THR A 391 -13.19 -17.60 -0.94
N LYS A 392 -13.30 -16.36 -1.43
CA LYS A 392 -14.36 -15.94 -2.36
C LYS A 392 -13.93 -16.15 -3.80
N THR A 393 -13.80 -17.40 -4.22
CA THR A 393 -13.16 -17.77 -5.48
C THR A 393 -14.11 -17.88 -6.67
N GLY A 394 -15.41 -17.68 -6.48
CA GLY A 394 -16.42 -17.89 -7.52
C GLY A 394 -17.80 -17.33 -7.18
N PRO A 395 -18.76 -17.48 -8.11
CA PRO A 395 -20.12 -16.95 -8.01
C PRO A 395 -20.91 -17.46 -6.80
N GLU A 396 -20.59 -18.66 -6.31
CA GLU A 396 -21.21 -19.29 -5.13
C GLU A 396 -21.05 -18.49 -3.83
N HIS A 397 -20.09 -17.57 -3.78
CA HIS A 397 -19.89 -16.67 -2.63
C HIS A 397 -20.73 -15.39 -2.72
N PHE A 398 -21.39 -15.16 -3.85
CA PHE A 398 -22.16 -13.95 -4.14
C PHE A 398 -23.61 -14.29 -4.55
N LEU A 399 -24.14 -15.41 -4.05
CA LEU A 399 -25.50 -15.87 -4.37
C LEU A 399 -26.56 -14.82 -4.05
N GLY A 400 -27.52 -14.66 -4.95
CA GLY A 400 -28.59 -13.67 -4.83
C GLY A 400 -28.18 -12.24 -5.18
N LYS A 401 -26.88 -11.99 -5.45
CA LYS A 401 -26.43 -10.70 -5.98
C LYS A 401 -26.69 -10.63 -7.49
N PRO A 402 -27.21 -9.50 -8.01
CA PRO A 402 -27.25 -9.28 -9.45
C PRO A 402 -25.84 -9.37 -10.00
N TYR A 403 -25.62 -10.05 -11.12
CA TYR A 403 -24.29 -10.18 -11.75
C TYR A 403 -23.30 -11.12 -11.04
N ALA A 404 -23.72 -11.99 -10.12
CA ALA A 404 -22.83 -12.99 -9.51
C ALA A 404 -22.05 -13.84 -10.53
N TRP A 405 -22.61 -14.08 -11.72
CA TRP A 405 -21.95 -14.79 -12.83
C TRP A 405 -20.68 -14.09 -13.36
N TYR A 406 -20.51 -12.78 -13.13
CA TYR A 406 -19.26 -12.07 -13.45
C TYR A 406 -18.08 -12.55 -12.58
N GLU A 407 -18.34 -13.25 -11.48
CA GLU A 407 -17.31 -13.73 -10.56
C GLU A 407 -16.68 -15.05 -11.01
N GLU A 408 -17.15 -15.62 -12.13
CA GLU A 408 -16.49 -16.75 -12.81
C GLU A 408 -15.12 -16.32 -13.37
N THR A 409 -14.12 -17.18 -13.23
CA THR A 409 -12.71 -16.83 -13.53
C THR A 409 -12.49 -16.44 -14.99
N GLU A 410 -13.11 -17.17 -15.93
CA GLU A 410 -13.03 -16.90 -17.37
C GLU A 410 -13.68 -15.55 -17.72
N THR A 411 -14.86 -15.27 -17.15
CA THR A 411 -15.57 -14.01 -17.32
C THR A 411 -14.78 -12.83 -16.75
N LEU A 412 -14.19 -13.01 -15.56
CA LEU A 412 -13.30 -12.04 -14.92
C LEU A 412 -12.07 -11.73 -15.76
N ARG A 413 -11.43 -12.74 -16.35
CA ARG A 413 -10.28 -12.53 -17.24
C ARG A 413 -10.66 -11.70 -18.46
N GLY A 414 -11.82 -11.99 -19.06
CA GLY A 414 -12.37 -11.17 -20.15
C GLY A 414 -12.63 -9.73 -19.72
N TYR A 415 -13.24 -9.54 -18.54
CA TYR A 415 -13.47 -8.23 -17.96
C TYR A 415 -12.16 -7.44 -17.74
N ILE A 416 -11.17 -8.06 -17.09
CA ILE A 416 -9.88 -7.43 -16.82
C ILE A 416 -9.15 -7.09 -18.11
N TRP A 417 -9.11 -8.03 -19.07
CA TRP A 417 -8.58 -7.78 -20.42
C TRP A 417 -9.23 -6.56 -21.05
N ASP A 418 -10.54 -6.43 -20.90
CA ASP A 418 -11.26 -5.34 -21.52
C ASP A 418 -11.07 -3.98 -20.86
N VAL A 419 -10.99 -3.96 -19.53
CA VAL A 419 -10.92 -2.72 -18.75
C VAL A 419 -9.49 -2.20 -18.66
N LEU A 420 -8.49 -3.08 -18.52
CA LEU A 420 -7.09 -2.69 -18.30
C LEU A 420 -6.27 -2.52 -19.58
N LEU A 421 -6.64 -3.14 -20.69
CA LEU A 421 -5.87 -2.95 -21.93
C LEU A 421 -6.37 -1.77 -22.74
N SER A 422 -5.42 -0.92 -23.14
CA SER A 422 -5.68 0.12 -24.12
C SER A 422 -6.08 -0.48 -25.48
N PRO A 423 -6.83 0.24 -26.33
CA PRO A 423 -7.14 -0.23 -27.68
C PRO A 423 -5.90 -0.63 -28.50
N ALA A 424 -4.77 0.06 -28.28
CA ALA A 424 -3.49 -0.26 -28.92
C ALA A 424 -2.92 -1.61 -28.46
N GLN A 425 -3.13 -2.00 -27.20
CA GLN A 425 -2.75 -3.31 -26.68
C GLN A 425 -3.73 -4.41 -27.14
N LYS A 426 -5.03 -4.10 -27.27
CA LYS A 426 -6.03 -5.06 -27.77
C LYS A 426 -5.83 -5.42 -29.26
N GLY A 427 -5.32 -4.49 -30.07
CA GLY A 427 -5.00 -4.72 -31.48
C GLY A 427 -3.73 -5.52 -31.74
N LEU A 428 -2.99 -5.90 -30.69
CA LEU A 428 -1.76 -6.70 -30.74
C LEU A 428 -1.97 -8.14 -30.22
N ALA A 429 -3.21 -8.61 -30.13
CA ALA A 429 -3.46 -10.01 -29.83
C ALA A 429 -2.78 -10.91 -30.90
N PRO A 430 -2.19 -12.06 -30.51
CA PRO A 430 -1.57 -12.99 -31.45
C PRO A 430 -2.50 -13.50 -32.54
#